data_AF-A0A1I1MLD9-F1
#
_entry.id   AF-A0A1I1MLD9-F1
#
_cell.length_a   1.000
_cell.length_b   1.000
_cell.length_c   1.000
_cell.angle_alpha   90.00
_cell.angle_beta   90.00
_cell.angle_gamma   90.00
#
_symmetry.space_group_name_H-M   'P 1'
#
loop_
_entity.id
_entity.type
_entity.pdbx_description
1 polymer ?
#
loop_
_entity_poly.entity_id
_entity_poly.type
_entity_poly.pdbx_seq_one_letter_code
_entity_poly.pdbx_strand_id
1 'polypeptide(L)'
;MAIHITMNKEFEDEEIVVYQFYPSEYPDKVGKMYFHKKEQMFHEIDPVPVKSVATSEHYFYCACSRIVICLRKGGRFLEEMTYGV
;
A
#
# COMPACT_ATOMS: atom_id res chain seq x y z
N MET A 1 11.62 16.93 -5.23
CA MET A 1 10.41 16.63 -4.44
C MET A 1 10.60 15.23 -3.88
N ALA A 2 10.24 14.98 -2.62
CA ALA A 2 10.32 13.63 -2.07
C ALA A 2 9.21 12.78 -2.70
N ILE A 3 9.58 11.66 -3.32
CA ILE A 3 8.62 10.67 -3.81
C ILE A 3 7.98 10.06 -2.57
N HIS A 4 6.65 10.00 -2.53
CA HIS A 4 5.95 9.28 -1.49
C HIS A 4 4.87 8.40 -2.09
N ILE A 5 4.60 7.27 -1.44
CA ILE A 5 3.44 6.43 -1.75
C ILE A 5 2.28 6.93 -0.92
N THR A 6 1.19 7.27 -1.60
CA THR A 6 -0.10 7.53 -0.97
C THR A 6 -0.91 6.25 -1.00
N MET A 7 -1.63 5.97 0.07
CA MET A 7 -2.45 4.78 0.24
C MET A 7 -3.83 5.17 0.74
N ASN A 8 -4.87 4.66 0.09
CA ASN A 8 -6.26 4.86 0.47
C ASN A 8 -6.90 3.51 0.75
N LYS A 9 -7.53 3.38 1.90
CA LYS A 9 -8.27 2.18 2.27
C LYS A 9 -9.54 2.12 1.42
N GLU A 10 -9.71 1.02 0.71
CA GLU A 10 -10.91 0.79 -0.10
C GLU A 10 -11.96 0.02 0.72
N PHE A 11 -11.50 -0.95 1.51
CA PHE A 11 -12.35 -1.86 2.25
C PHE A 11 -11.60 -2.47 3.43
N GLU A 12 -12.33 -2.78 4.51
CA GLU A 12 -11.81 -3.47 5.68
C GLU A 12 -12.90 -4.34 6.31
N ASP A 13 -12.59 -5.60 6.58
CA ASP A 13 -13.43 -6.51 7.37
C ASP A 13 -12.60 -7.22 8.47
N GLU A 14 -13.11 -8.30 9.05
CA GLU A 14 -12.41 -9.04 10.11
C GLU A 14 -11.16 -9.81 9.61
N GLU A 15 -11.08 -10.12 8.33
CA GLU A 15 -10.08 -11.00 7.73
C GLU A 15 -9.05 -10.25 6.91
N ILE A 16 -9.48 -9.27 6.11
CA ILE A 16 -8.63 -8.52 5.19
C ILE A 16 -8.80 -7.00 5.34
N VAL A 17 -7.79 -6.29 4.86
CA VAL A 17 -7.90 -4.86 4.55
C VAL A 17 -7.34 -4.63 3.16
N VAL A 18 -8.07 -3.88 2.34
CA VAL A 18 -7.73 -3.58 0.95
C VAL A 18 -7.30 -2.12 0.87
N TYR A 19 -6.15 -1.90 0.22
CA TYR A 19 -5.62 -0.58 -0.06
C TYR A 19 -5.39 -0.38 -1.55
N GLN A 20 -5.77 0.79 -2.03
CA GLN A 20 -5.22 1.37 -3.24
C GLN A 20 -3.96 2.15 -2.88
N PHE A 21 -2.95 2.12 -3.75
CA PHE A 21 -1.71 2.85 -3.54
C PHE A 21 -1.16 3.42 -4.84
N TYR A 22 -0.55 4.60 -4.77
CA TYR A 22 0.06 5.26 -5.93
C TYR A 22 1.22 6.16 -5.50
N PRO A 23 2.26 6.31 -6.35
CA PRO A 23 3.31 7.30 -6.12
C PRO A 23 2.76 8.72 -6.34
N SER A 24 3.21 9.67 -5.53
CA SER A 24 2.79 11.07 -5.59
C SER A 24 3.03 11.75 -6.94
N GLU A 25 4.00 11.26 -7.70
CA GLU A 25 4.31 11.76 -9.05
C GLU A 25 3.34 11.27 -10.13
N TYR A 26 2.64 10.16 -9.88
CA TYR A 26 1.72 9.53 -10.84
C TYR A 26 0.42 9.10 -10.14
N PRO A 27 -0.43 10.05 -9.70
CA PRO A 27 -1.65 9.75 -8.97
C PRO A 27 -2.70 8.99 -9.80
N ASP A 28 -2.59 9.01 -11.14
CA ASP A 28 -3.40 8.22 -12.06
C ASP A 28 -3.00 6.74 -12.12
N LYS A 29 -1.80 6.40 -11.63
CA LYS A 29 -1.26 5.03 -11.64
C LYS A 29 -1.50 4.37 -10.30
N VAL A 30 -2.66 3.77 -10.19
CA VAL A 30 -3.11 3.12 -8.96
C VAL A 30 -2.79 1.63 -9.02
N GLY A 31 -2.03 1.16 -8.02
CA GLY A 31 -1.93 -0.24 -7.65
C GLY A 31 -2.91 -0.58 -6.54
N LYS A 32 -3.15 -1.88 -6.33
CA LYS A 32 -4.09 -2.39 -5.35
C LYS A 32 -3.53 -3.62 -4.66
N MET A 33 -3.69 -3.69 -3.34
CA MET A 33 -3.27 -4.83 -2.55
C MET A 33 -4.23 -5.10 -1.41
N TYR A 34 -4.16 -6.30 -0.85
CA TYR A 34 -4.77 -6.60 0.44
C TYR A 34 -3.75 -7.14 1.44
N PHE A 35 -4.01 -6.89 2.72
CA PHE A 35 -3.31 -7.50 3.83
C PHE A 35 -4.25 -8.45 4.54
N HIS A 36 -3.87 -9.72 4.61
CA HIS A 36 -4.61 -10.74 5.34
C HIS A 36 -4.25 -10.69 6.82
N LYS A 37 -5.18 -10.28 7.68
CA LYS A 37 -4.94 -9.97 9.10
C LYS A 37 -4.55 -11.20 9.91
N LYS A 38 -5.12 -12.37 9.58
CA LYS A 38 -4.86 -13.63 10.28
C LYS A 38 -3.53 -14.25 9.89
N GLU A 39 -3.22 -14.24 8.60
CA GLU A 39 -1.97 -14.82 8.06
C GLU A 39 -0.80 -13.84 8.16
N GLN A 40 -1.09 -12.56 8.37
CA GLN A 40 -0.14 -11.46 8.34
C GLN A 40 0.65 -11.40 7.02
N MET A 41 -0.03 -11.70 5.91
CA MET A 41 0.56 -11.72 4.56
C MET A 41 -0.01 -10.61 3.68
N PHE A 42 0.86 -10.06 2.84
CA PHE A 42 0.50 -9.08 1.82
C PHE A 42 0.32 -9.77 0.49
N HIS A 43 -0.72 -9.37 -0.23
CA HIS A 43 -1.04 -9.89 -1.55
C HIS A 43 -1.33 -8.73 -2.48
N GLU A 44 -0.61 -8.68 -3.59
CA GLU A 44 -0.88 -7.72 -4.65
C GLU A 44 -2.08 -8.20 -5.48
N ILE A 45 -3.06 -7.32 -5.67
CA ILE A 45 -4.22 -7.55 -6.54
C ILE A 45 -3.89 -7.01 -7.94
N ASP A 46 -3.51 -5.73 -8.00
CA ASP A 46 -3.14 -5.04 -9.21
C ASP A 46 -1.81 -4.30 -9.00
N PRO A 47 -0.77 -4.56 -9.81
CA PRO A 47 0.47 -3.80 -9.73
C PRO A 47 0.26 -2.38 -10.23
N VAL A 48 1.10 -1.45 -9.78
CA VAL A 48 1.09 -0.07 -10.29
C VAL A 48 1.46 -0.10 -11.78
N PRO A 49 0.69 0.54 -12.69
CA PRO A 49 0.92 0.46 -14.14
C PRO A 49 2.10 1.33 -14.61
N VAL A 50 3.31 0.91 -14.25
CA VAL A 50 4.59 1.53 -14.67
C VAL A 50 5.36 0.62 -15.61
N LYS A 51 6.25 1.21 -16.41
CA LYS A 51 7.03 0.47 -17.43
C LYS A 51 8.05 -0.50 -16.85
N SER A 52 8.46 -0.30 -15.61
CA SER A 52 9.53 -1.05 -14.95
C SER A 52 8.93 -1.92 -13.84
N VAL A 53 9.13 -3.24 -13.96
CA VAL A 53 8.69 -4.22 -12.94
C VAL A 53 9.32 -3.90 -11.59
N ALA A 54 10.63 -3.65 -11.56
CA ALA A 54 11.35 -3.30 -10.34
C ALA A 54 10.80 -2.04 -9.67
N THR A 55 10.30 -1.08 -10.46
CA THR A 55 9.67 0.13 -9.93
C THR A 55 8.30 -0.16 -9.33
N SER A 56 7.48 -1.01 -9.98
CA SER A 56 6.20 -1.45 -9.43
C SER A 56 6.39 -2.20 -8.11
N GLU A 57 7.31 -3.17 -8.09
CA GLU A 57 7.64 -3.95 -6.89
C GLU A 57 8.12 -3.03 -5.75
N HIS A 58 8.97 -2.05 -6.06
CA HIS A 58 9.42 -1.08 -5.08
C HIS A 58 8.26 -0.30 -4.44
N TYR A 59 7.30 0.18 -5.25
CA TYR A 59 6.12 0.87 -4.73
C TYR A 59 5.24 -0.04 -3.87
N PHE A 60 5.06 -1.29 -4.27
CA PHE A 60 4.37 -2.30 -3.47
C PHE A 60 5.06 -2.52 -2.11
N TYR A 61 6.38 -2.72 -2.09
CA TYR A 61 7.13 -2.92 -0.84
C TYR A 61 7.09 -1.70 0.08
N CYS A 62 7.10 -0.48 -0.48
CA CYS A 62 6.89 0.76 0.27
C CYS A 62 5.50 0.78 0.94
N ALA A 63 4.45 0.42 0.20
CA ALA A 63 3.09 0.34 0.72
C ALA A 63 2.96 -0.70 1.85
N CYS A 64 3.53 -1.90 1.65
CA CYS A 64 3.60 -2.95 2.67
C CYS A 64 4.32 -2.45 3.94
N SER A 65 5.48 -1.81 3.78
CA SER A 65 6.26 -1.26 4.88
C SER A 65 5.47 -0.26 5.71
N ARG A 66 4.68 0.60 5.05
CA ARG A 66 3.83 1.58 5.74
C ARG A 66 2.80 0.92 6.64
N ILE A 67 2.15 -0.14 6.17
CA ILE A 67 1.18 -0.92 6.94
C ILE A 67 1.86 -1.58 8.14
N VAL A 68 3.01 -2.23 7.93
CA VAL A 68 3.77 -2.84 9.03
C VAL A 68 4.12 -1.82 10.13
N ILE A 69 4.51 -0.60 9.75
CA ILE A 69 4.79 0.48 10.71
C ILE A 69 3.53 0.86 11.49
N CYS A 70 2.36 0.95 10.83
CA CYS A 70 1.10 1.23 11.51
C CYS A 70 0.74 0.13 12.51
N LEU A 71 0.88 -1.13 12.12
CA LEU A 71 0.64 -2.29 12.99
C LEU A 71 1.57 -2.30 14.20
N ARG A 72 2.88 -2.07 13.99
CA ARG A 72 3.88 -2.03 15.08
C ARG A 72 3.63 -0.93 16.10
N LYS A 73 3.01 0.18 15.70
CA LYS A 73 2.66 1.28 16.60
C LYS A 73 1.37 1.01 17.39
N GLY A 74 0.79 -0.19 17.30
CA GLY A 74 -0.54 -0.50 17.86
C GLY A 74 -1.65 0.30 17.20
N GLY A 75 -1.38 0.83 16.00
CA GLY A 75 -2.31 1.66 15.24
C GLY A 75 -3.37 0.83 14.54
N ARG A 76 -4.50 1.46 14.26
CA ARG A 76 -5.54 0.91 13.37
C ARG A 76 -5.13 1.12 11.91
N PHE A 77 -5.77 0.38 11.02
CA PHE A 77 -5.71 0.61 9.58
C PHE A 77 -6.37 1.95 9.23
N LEU A 78 -5.55 2.95 8.89
CA LEU A 78 -6.01 4.31 8.61
C LEU A 78 -6.69 4.39 7.24
N GLU A 79 -7.67 5.28 7.10
CA GLU A 79 -8.33 5.53 5.80
C GLU A 79 -7.34 6.04 4.76
N GLU A 80 -6.44 6.94 5.14
CA GLU A 80 -5.42 7.52 4.27
C GLU A 80 -4.04 7.45 4.95
N MET A 81 -3.01 7.09 4.20
CA MET A 81 -1.63 7.06 4.66
C MET A 81 -0.67 7.52 3.57
N THR A 82 0.39 8.20 3.98
CA THR A 82 1.55 8.49 3.12
C THR A 82 2.81 7.84 3.67
N TYR A 83 3.70 7.41 2.77
CA TYR A 83 5.02 6.85 3.08
C TYR A 83 6.07 7.50 2.20
N GLY A 84 7.02 8.21 2.81
CA GLY A 84 8.18 8.73 2.09
C GLY A 84 9.05 7.58 1.59
N VAL A 85 9.41 7.63 0.31
CA VAL A 85 10.31 6.69 -0.37
C VAL A 85 11.74 7.19 -0.27
#